data_AF-A0A3B9SYK2-F1
#
_entry.id   AF-A0A3B9SYK2-F1
#
_cell.length_a   1.000
_cell.length_b   1.000
_cell.length_c   1.000
_cell.angle_alpha   90.00
_cell.angle_beta   90.00
_cell.angle_gamma   90.00
#
_symmetry.space_group_name_H-M   'P 1'
#
loop_
_entity.id
_entity.type
_entity.pdbx_description
1 polymer ?
#
loop_
_entity_poly.entity_id
_entity_poly.type
_entity_poly.pdbx_seq_one_letter_code
_entity_poly.pdbx_strand_id
1 'polypeptide(L)'
;MKRSVRMHHTENLLAAAWKKRYDALTPDVQRKLDDLSRHFDRGESDFYKLQYIKRSYAMPEIGDVFVCKPVNQQYYFGVVLNAHIHNMIGDDMYVAAIFNSHADQIGKLDFTLDYENILLAPQMISRAFWTKGWFQTVMHVDALGDVPSYGFYKYCFNHPFWDEYDQKIELRPKYLSIGATTVYGLGYCITQELLIRGQL
;
A
#
# COMPACT_ATOMS: atom_id res chain seq x y z
N MET A 1 -22.15 37.96 2.36
CA MET A 1 -22.17 36.56 1.89
C MET A 1 -20.87 36.29 1.14
N LYS A 2 -19.83 35.77 1.83
CA LYS A 2 -18.52 35.50 1.20
C LYS A 2 -18.63 34.21 0.38
N ARG A 3 -18.53 34.32 -0.94
CA ARG A 3 -18.37 33.17 -1.84
C ARG A 3 -17.03 32.52 -1.51
N SER A 4 -17.08 31.32 -0.93
CA SER A 4 -15.90 30.45 -0.80
C SER A 4 -15.42 30.11 -2.20
N VAL A 5 -14.25 30.63 -2.57
CA VAL A 5 -13.56 30.24 -3.80
C VAL A 5 -13.13 28.79 -3.61
N ARG A 6 -13.76 27.86 -4.33
CA ARG A 6 -13.26 26.49 -4.44
C ARG A 6 -11.90 26.57 -5.14
N MET A 7 -10.82 26.43 -4.39
CA MET A 7 -9.52 26.11 -4.99
C MET A 7 -9.61 24.67 -5.48
N HIS A 8 -9.99 24.52 -6.75
CA HIS A 8 -9.79 23.26 -7.45
C HIS A 8 -8.28 23.10 -7.64
N HIS A 9 -7.67 22.11 -6.98
CA HIS A 9 -6.33 21.68 -7.38
C HIS A 9 -6.42 21.24 -8.84
N THR A 10 -5.83 22.02 -9.75
CA THR A 10 -5.92 21.82 -11.21
C THR A 10 -5.22 20.55 -11.68
N GLU A 11 -4.38 19.94 -10.83
CA GLU A 11 -3.65 18.71 -11.12
C GLU A 11 -3.72 17.73 -9.95
N ASN A 12 -4.03 16.46 -10.27
CA ASN A 12 -3.98 15.36 -9.32
C ASN A 12 -2.51 15.04 -8.99
N LEU A 13 -2.09 15.31 -7.75
CA LEU A 13 -0.69 15.17 -7.32
C LEU A 13 -0.13 13.76 -7.49
N LEU A 14 -0.95 12.74 -7.21
CA LEU A 14 -0.52 11.34 -7.34
C LEU A 14 -0.43 10.94 -8.82
N ALA A 15 -1.37 11.38 -9.66
CA ALA A 15 -1.32 11.13 -11.09
C ALA A 15 -0.11 11.82 -11.75
N ALA A 16 0.17 13.07 -11.38
CA ALA A 16 1.35 13.80 -11.88
C ALA A 16 2.66 13.13 -11.44
N ALA A 17 2.75 12.70 -10.18
CA ALA A 17 3.91 11.96 -9.67
C ALA A 17 4.10 10.62 -10.39
N TRP A 18 3.01 9.88 -10.62
CA TRP A 18 3.03 8.64 -11.38
C TRP A 18 3.48 8.87 -12.82
N LYS A 19 2.92 9.87 -13.52
CA LYS A 19 3.32 10.20 -14.88
C LYS A 19 4.81 10.51 -14.98
N LYS A 20 5.33 11.37 -14.10
CA LYS A 20 6.76 11.70 -14.05
C LYS A 20 7.61 10.44 -13.83
N ARG A 21 7.19 9.54 -12.95
CA ARG A 21 7.90 8.29 -12.69
C ARG A 21 7.87 7.38 -13.90
N TYR A 22 6.70 7.18 -14.51
CA TYR A 22 6.50 6.36 -15.70
C TYR A 22 7.35 6.84 -16.88
N ASP A 23 7.34 8.14 -17.16
CA ASP A 23 8.09 8.74 -18.28
C ASP A 23 9.62 8.56 -18.12
N ALA A 24 10.11 8.33 -16.90
CA ALA A 24 11.52 8.07 -16.61
C ALA A 24 11.93 6.59 -16.71
N LEU A 25 10.98 5.67 -16.91
CA LEU A 25 11.24 4.23 -17.04
C LEU A 25 11.71 3.87 -18.46
N THR A 26 12.30 2.69 -18.59
CA THR A 26 12.68 2.15 -19.91
C THR A 26 11.43 1.78 -20.72
N PRO A 27 11.50 1.79 -22.07
CA PRO A 27 10.37 1.38 -22.91
C PRO A 27 9.86 -0.04 -22.62
N ASP A 28 10.74 -0.96 -22.21
CA ASP A 28 10.32 -2.32 -21.84
C ASP A 28 9.47 -2.34 -20.57
N VAL A 29 9.90 -1.64 -19.52
CA VAL A 29 9.14 -1.55 -18.27
C VAL A 29 7.83 -0.80 -18.49
N GLN A 30 7.83 0.29 -19.27
CA GLN A 30 6.61 1.00 -19.66
C GLN A 30 5.60 0.07 -20.33
N ARG A 31 6.05 -0.71 -21.33
CA ARG A 31 5.20 -1.70 -22.00
C ARG A 31 4.62 -2.72 -21.03
N LYS A 32 5.45 -3.29 -20.13
CA LYS A 32 4.97 -4.23 -19.11
C LYS A 32 3.93 -3.61 -18.18
N LEU A 33 4.10 -2.34 -17.80
CA LEU A 33 3.13 -1.61 -16.97
C LEU A 33 1.83 -1.33 -17.73
N ASP A 34 1.91 -1.00 -19.02
CA ASP A 34 0.72 -0.79 -19.85
C ASP A 34 -0.06 -2.11 -20.02
N ASP A 35 0.65 -3.23 -20.21
CA ASP A 35 0.05 -4.56 -20.26
C ASP A 35 -0.67 -4.87 -18.94
N LEU A 36 -0.01 -4.65 -17.80
CA LEU A 36 -0.60 -4.83 -16.47
C LEU A 36 -1.85 -3.96 -16.26
N SER A 37 -1.81 -2.69 -16.68
CA SER A 37 -2.96 -1.78 -16.60
C SER A 37 -4.15 -2.30 -17.40
N ARG A 38 -3.91 -2.83 -18.62
CA ARG A 38 -4.98 -3.41 -19.43
C ARG A 38 -5.58 -4.65 -18.79
N HIS A 39 -4.78 -5.50 -18.15
CA HIS A 39 -5.28 -6.63 -17.38
C HIS A 39 -6.13 -6.17 -16.19
N PHE A 40 -5.71 -5.11 -15.49
CA PHE A 40 -6.49 -4.53 -14.39
C PHE A 40 -7.85 -4.00 -14.87
N ASP A 41 -7.87 -3.22 -15.96
CA ASP A 41 -9.10 -2.66 -16.53
C ASP A 41 -10.11 -3.73 -16.98
N ARG A 42 -9.61 -4.89 -17.44
CA ARG A 42 -10.43 -6.04 -17.84
C ARG A 42 -10.85 -6.93 -16.67
N GLY A 43 -10.36 -6.67 -15.46
CA GLY A 43 -10.60 -7.51 -14.29
C GLY A 43 -9.87 -8.86 -14.32
N GLU A 44 -8.82 -8.99 -15.14
CA GLU A 44 -8.03 -10.22 -15.29
C GLU A 44 -7.04 -10.34 -14.12
N SER A 45 -7.55 -10.73 -12.96
CA SER A 45 -6.77 -10.69 -11.71
C SER A 45 -5.58 -11.65 -11.62
N ASP A 46 -5.49 -12.65 -12.49
CA ASP A 46 -4.38 -13.62 -12.46
C ASP A 46 -2.99 -12.99 -12.60
N PHE A 47 -2.92 -11.80 -13.20
CA PHE A 47 -1.68 -11.05 -13.42
C PHE A 47 -1.21 -10.23 -12.21
N TYR A 48 -2.06 -10.06 -11.18
CA TYR A 48 -1.73 -9.21 -10.03
C TYR A 48 -2.30 -9.69 -8.69
N LYS A 49 -3.09 -10.76 -8.65
CA LYS A 49 -3.73 -11.23 -7.42
C LYS A 49 -2.68 -11.70 -6.40
N LEU A 50 -2.94 -11.36 -5.15
CA LEU A 50 -2.23 -11.97 -4.03
C LEU A 50 -2.65 -13.43 -3.89
N GLN A 51 -1.67 -14.29 -3.66
CA GLN A 51 -1.89 -15.70 -3.41
C GLN A 51 -2.44 -15.91 -2.00
N TYR A 52 -3.27 -16.94 -1.88
CA TYR A 52 -3.74 -17.39 -0.59
C TYR A 52 -2.59 -18.04 0.20
N ILE A 53 -2.49 -17.72 1.48
CA ILE A 53 -1.52 -18.29 2.42
C ILE A 53 -2.26 -19.11 3.48
N LYS A 54 -2.91 -18.43 4.43
CA LYS A 54 -3.60 -19.04 5.56
C LYS A 54 -4.59 -18.06 6.18
N ARG A 55 -5.83 -18.46 6.39
CA ARG A 55 -6.82 -17.66 7.14
C ARG A 55 -6.42 -17.50 8.60
N SER A 56 -6.60 -16.29 9.12
CA SER A 56 -6.50 -15.98 10.54
C SER A 56 -7.64 -15.08 10.97
N TYR A 57 -8.21 -15.35 12.15
CA TYR A 57 -9.20 -14.50 12.80
C TYR A 57 -8.61 -13.78 14.03
N ALA A 58 -7.31 -13.92 14.29
CA ALA A 58 -6.66 -13.03 15.25
C ALA A 58 -6.80 -11.57 14.79
N MET A 59 -6.97 -10.65 15.74
CA MET A 59 -6.90 -9.22 15.44
C MET A 59 -5.44 -8.86 15.20
N PRO A 60 -5.10 -8.24 14.05
CA PRO A 60 -3.77 -7.66 13.87
C PRO A 60 -3.57 -6.49 14.84
N GLU A 61 -2.38 -6.36 15.40
CA GLU A 61 -2.02 -5.26 16.31
C GLU A 61 -0.89 -4.41 15.73
N ILE A 62 -0.71 -3.20 16.26
CA ILE A 62 0.44 -2.35 15.90
C ILE A 62 1.74 -3.12 16.18
N GLY A 63 2.67 -3.14 15.22
CA GLY A 63 3.92 -3.90 15.36
C GLY A 63 3.82 -5.34 14.85
N ASP A 64 2.64 -5.84 14.50
CA ASP A 64 2.53 -7.15 13.86
C ASP A 64 3.23 -7.14 12.50
N VAL A 65 4.14 -8.10 12.34
CA VAL A 65 4.81 -8.38 11.08
C VAL A 65 4.05 -9.50 10.39
N PHE A 66 3.61 -9.23 9.16
CA PHE A 66 2.92 -10.19 8.34
C PHE A 66 3.67 -10.43 7.02
N VAL A 67 3.28 -11.50 6.33
CA VAL A 67 3.72 -11.76 4.96
C VAL A 67 2.54 -11.77 4.01
N CYS A 68 2.78 -11.34 2.78
CA CYS A 68 1.89 -11.50 1.64
C CYS A 68 2.66 -12.12 0.47
N LYS A 69 1.95 -12.77 -0.46
CA LYS A 69 2.57 -13.49 -1.58
C LYS A 69 2.02 -12.97 -2.91
N PRO A 70 2.70 -12.05 -3.61
CA PRO A 70 2.30 -11.57 -4.92
C PRO A 70 2.62 -12.60 -6.02
N VAL A 71 2.44 -12.20 -7.27
CA VAL A 71 2.50 -13.09 -8.44
C VAL A 71 3.88 -13.71 -8.70
N ASN A 72 4.97 -13.09 -8.24
CA ASN A 72 6.32 -13.65 -8.34
C ASN A 72 6.60 -14.82 -7.37
N GLN A 73 5.61 -15.23 -6.57
CA GLN A 73 5.66 -16.37 -5.65
C GLN A 73 6.63 -16.24 -4.47
N GLN A 74 7.15 -15.06 -4.16
CA GLN A 74 7.94 -14.81 -2.95
C GLN A 74 7.07 -14.26 -1.81
N TYR A 75 7.51 -14.42 -0.57
CA TYR A 75 6.83 -13.88 0.61
C TYR A 75 7.42 -12.51 0.97
N TYR A 76 6.66 -11.45 0.72
CA TYR A 76 7.05 -10.08 1.06
C TYR A 76 6.56 -9.72 2.45
N PHE A 77 7.42 -9.07 3.23
CA PHE A 77 7.08 -8.62 4.56
C PHE A 77 6.26 -7.34 4.54
N GLY A 78 5.34 -7.24 5.49
CA GLY A 78 4.68 -6.00 5.84
C GLY A 78 4.57 -5.84 7.35
N VAL A 79 4.37 -4.61 7.79
CA VAL A 79 4.23 -4.27 9.22
C VAL A 79 2.98 -3.42 9.40
N VAL A 80 2.18 -3.75 10.41
CA VAL A 80 1.05 -2.93 10.85
C VAL A 80 1.60 -1.71 11.58
N LEU A 81 1.42 -0.53 10.99
CA LEU A 81 1.87 0.75 11.55
C LEU A 81 0.83 1.37 12.48
N ASN A 82 -0.46 1.13 12.19
CA ASN A 82 -1.57 1.56 13.04
C ASN A 82 -2.75 0.58 12.86
N ALA A 83 -3.56 0.40 13.91
CA ALA A 83 -4.61 -0.60 13.99
C ALA A 83 -5.90 -0.02 14.59
N HIS A 84 -7.03 -0.71 14.40
CA HIS A 84 -8.32 -0.36 14.98
C HIS A 84 -8.77 1.08 14.69
N ILE A 85 -8.51 1.53 13.47
CA ILE A 85 -8.85 2.88 13.03
C ILE A 85 -10.34 2.94 12.67
N HIS A 86 -11.00 3.98 13.17
CA HIS A 86 -12.39 4.30 12.85
C HIS A 86 -12.43 5.65 12.13
N ASN A 87 -12.87 5.64 10.88
CA ASN A 87 -12.90 6.84 10.04
C ASN A 87 -14.04 6.78 9.02
N MET A 88 -14.12 7.75 8.12
CA MET A 88 -15.18 7.84 7.12
C MET A 88 -15.22 6.68 6.12
N ILE A 89 -14.13 5.90 6.01
CA ILE A 89 -14.03 4.78 5.08
C ILE A 89 -14.55 3.49 5.71
N GLY A 90 -14.36 3.31 7.01
CA GLY A 90 -14.88 2.15 7.73
C GLY A 90 -14.43 2.09 9.17
N ASP A 91 -14.96 1.06 9.83
CA ASP A 91 -14.58 0.66 11.18
C ASP A 91 -13.50 -0.42 11.14
N ASP A 92 -12.61 -0.41 12.14
CA ASP A 92 -11.56 -1.41 12.30
C ASP A 92 -10.64 -1.52 11.06
N MET A 93 -10.16 -0.36 10.61
CA MET A 93 -9.17 -0.24 9.54
C MET A 93 -7.74 -0.28 10.08
N TYR A 94 -6.78 -0.60 9.22
CA TYR A 94 -5.38 -0.74 9.56
C TYR A 94 -4.52 0.04 8.56
N VAL A 95 -3.41 0.59 9.02
CA VAL A 95 -2.37 1.11 8.13
C VAL A 95 -1.21 0.13 8.13
N ALA A 96 -0.80 -0.31 6.95
CA ALA A 96 0.31 -1.24 6.78
C ALA A 96 1.33 -0.74 5.76
N ALA A 97 2.61 -0.89 6.08
CA ALA A 97 3.70 -0.75 5.13
C ALA A 97 4.09 -2.13 4.58
N ILE A 98 4.52 -2.17 3.31
CA ILE A 98 5.03 -3.39 2.66
C ILE A 98 6.46 -3.11 2.24
N PHE A 99 7.36 -4.02 2.62
CA PHE A 99 8.80 -3.92 2.42
C PHE A 99 9.21 -4.76 1.23
N ASN A 100 10.32 -4.39 0.59
CA ASN A 100 10.91 -5.16 -0.51
C ASN A 100 11.77 -6.33 0.00
N SER A 101 11.98 -6.42 1.32
CA SER A 101 12.49 -7.63 1.96
C SER A 101 11.53 -8.79 1.74
N HIS A 102 12.06 -9.93 1.30
CA HIS A 102 11.26 -11.10 0.96
C HIS A 102 12.03 -12.41 1.22
N ALA A 103 11.30 -13.51 1.29
CA ALA A 103 11.85 -14.85 1.39
C ALA A 103 11.11 -15.82 0.47
N ASP A 104 11.78 -16.90 0.07
CA ASP A 104 11.14 -17.93 -0.76
C ASP A 104 10.22 -18.86 0.06
N GLN A 105 10.39 -18.88 1.39
CA GLN A 105 9.66 -19.77 2.31
C GLN A 105 9.42 -19.10 3.66
N ILE A 106 8.24 -19.33 4.23
CA ILE A 106 7.84 -18.81 5.56
C ILE A 106 8.79 -19.29 6.68
N GLY A 107 9.37 -20.49 6.56
CA GLY A 107 10.31 -21.02 7.55
C GLY A 107 11.69 -20.35 7.56
N LYS A 108 11.97 -19.47 6.59
CA LYS A 108 13.26 -18.76 6.43
C LYS A 108 13.10 -17.24 6.58
N LEU A 109 12.05 -16.82 7.26
CA LEU A 109 11.77 -15.40 7.44
C LEU A 109 12.74 -14.81 8.45
N ASP A 110 13.60 -13.92 7.98
CA ASP A 110 14.43 -13.04 8.79
C ASP A 110 14.06 -11.60 8.42
N PHE A 111 13.40 -10.90 9.33
CA PHE A 111 12.91 -9.56 9.09
C PHE A 111 13.62 -8.56 10.00
N THR A 112 14.24 -7.59 9.37
CA THR A 112 14.72 -6.37 10.02
C THR A 112 13.91 -5.21 9.48
N LEU A 113 13.39 -4.38 10.40
CA LEU A 113 12.63 -3.19 10.05
C LEU A 113 13.56 -2.15 9.39
N ASP A 114 13.33 -1.89 8.11
CA ASP A 114 14.10 -0.93 7.31
C ASP A 114 13.17 -0.09 6.44
N TYR A 115 12.87 1.12 6.91
CA TYR A 115 11.97 2.04 6.21
C TYR A 115 12.54 2.61 4.90
N GLU A 116 13.84 2.47 4.63
CA GLU A 116 14.42 2.87 3.35
C GLU A 116 14.19 1.78 2.28
N ASN A 117 13.89 0.55 2.69
CA ASN A 117 13.54 -0.57 1.80
C ASN A 117 12.03 -0.82 1.69
N ILE A 118 11.21 0.23 1.82
CA ILE A 118 9.76 0.15 1.56
C ILE A 118 9.50 -0.15 0.08
N LEU A 119 8.67 -1.15 -0.19
CA LEU A 119 8.16 -1.46 -1.52
C LEU A 119 6.99 -0.55 -1.89
N LEU A 120 6.02 -0.40 -0.98
CA LEU A 120 4.84 0.45 -1.16
C LEU A 120 4.67 1.42 -0.01
N ALA A 121 4.36 2.68 -0.36
CA ALA A 121 3.88 3.67 0.60
C ALA A 121 2.77 3.07 1.49
N PRO A 122 2.65 3.45 2.78
CA PRO A 122 1.66 2.89 3.67
C PRO A 122 0.25 2.92 3.08
N GLN A 123 -0.44 1.78 3.18
CA GLN A 123 -1.77 1.55 2.64
C GLN A 123 -2.76 1.39 3.78
N MET A 124 -3.94 1.98 3.65
CA MET A 124 -5.03 1.69 4.56
C MET A 124 -5.79 0.45 4.04
N ILE A 125 -5.94 -0.55 4.88
CA ILE A 125 -6.50 -1.86 4.53
C ILE A 125 -7.47 -2.32 5.60
N SER A 126 -8.35 -3.26 5.27
CA SER A 126 -9.27 -3.85 6.24
C SER A 126 -8.74 -5.17 6.79
N ARG A 127 -9.34 -5.65 7.87
CA ARG A 127 -9.07 -6.99 8.43
C ARG A 127 -9.36 -8.15 7.45
N ALA A 128 -10.04 -7.88 6.34
CA ALA A 128 -10.33 -8.88 5.31
C ALA A 128 -9.05 -9.55 4.78
N PHE A 129 -7.91 -8.85 4.77
CA PHE A 129 -6.63 -9.38 4.33
C PHE A 129 -6.19 -10.63 5.10
N TRP A 130 -6.38 -10.64 6.43
CA TRP A 130 -6.09 -11.79 7.28
C TRP A 130 -7.22 -12.83 7.31
N THR A 131 -8.47 -12.39 7.45
CA THR A 131 -9.61 -13.31 7.59
C THR A 131 -9.89 -14.13 6.33
N LYS A 132 -9.54 -13.60 5.15
CA LYS A 132 -9.60 -14.33 3.88
C LYS A 132 -8.30 -15.06 3.54
N GLY A 133 -7.22 -14.77 4.26
CA GLY A 133 -5.97 -15.52 4.24
C GLY A 133 -4.95 -15.08 3.20
N TRP A 134 -5.02 -13.84 2.72
CA TRP A 134 -3.99 -13.26 1.86
C TRP A 134 -2.76 -12.82 2.67
N PHE A 135 -2.97 -12.44 3.93
CA PHE A 135 -1.91 -12.09 4.88
C PHE A 135 -1.82 -13.14 5.98
N GLN A 136 -0.58 -13.40 6.42
CA GLN A 136 -0.28 -14.21 7.59
C GLN A 136 0.68 -13.45 8.51
N THR A 137 0.27 -13.20 9.75
CA THR A 137 1.17 -12.70 10.80
C THR A 137 2.19 -13.79 11.15
N VAL A 138 3.46 -13.40 11.24
CA VAL A 138 4.61 -14.31 11.42
C VAL A 138 5.44 -13.98 12.64
N MET A 139 5.45 -12.72 13.08
CA MET A 139 6.11 -12.25 14.30
C MET A 139 5.55 -10.89 14.72
N HIS A 140 6.07 -10.34 15.82
CA HIS A 140 5.71 -9.03 16.33
C HIS A 140 7.00 -8.24 16.63
N VAL A 141 6.97 -6.93 16.41
CA VAL A 141 8.02 -6.00 16.81
C VAL A 141 7.46 -5.01 17.83
N ASP A 142 8.06 -4.96 19.02
CA ASP A 142 7.54 -4.14 20.12
C ASP A 142 7.70 -2.62 19.87
N ALA A 143 8.71 -2.23 19.09
CA ALA A 143 9.02 -0.85 18.80
C ALA A 143 9.20 -0.64 17.30
N LEU A 144 8.36 0.24 16.73
CA LEU A 144 8.44 0.66 15.34
C LEU A 144 9.56 1.68 15.08
N GLY A 145 10.10 2.32 16.13
CA GLY A 145 11.10 3.37 15.98
C GLY A 145 10.57 4.58 15.22
N ASP A 146 11.42 5.20 14.39
CA ASP A 146 11.11 6.43 13.65
C ASP A 146 10.34 6.13 12.36
N VAL A 147 9.05 5.83 12.50
CA VAL A 147 8.15 5.65 11.35
C VAL A 147 8.13 6.92 10.49
N PRO A 148 8.48 6.86 9.20
CA PRO A 148 8.44 8.05 8.36
C PRO A 148 7.00 8.57 8.20
N SER A 149 6.85 9.89 8.10
CA SER A 149 5.53 10.50 7.97
C SER A 149 4.79 9.98 6.72
N TYR A 150 3.52 9.62 6.90
CA TYR A 150 2.64 9.17 5.84
C TYR A 150 1.30 9.91 5.89
N GLY A 151 0.53 9.79 4.82
CA GLY A 151 -0.83 10.30 4.78
C GLY A 151 -1.55 9.86 3.51
N PHE A 152 -2.80 10.29 3.41
CA PHE A 152 -3.72 9.88 2.36
C PHE A 152 -4.21 11.09 1.56
N TYR A 153 -4.16 10.94 0.24
CA TYR A 153 -4.51 11.98 -0.71
C TYR A 153 -6.01 11.98 -1.00
N LYS A 154 -6.67 13.11 -0.75
CA LYS A 154 -8.09 13.29 -1.08
C LYS A 154 -8.27 14.40 -2.12
N TYR A 155 -8.16 14.06 -3.40
CA TYR A 155 -8.19 15.00 -4.53
C TYR A 155 -9.41 15.95 -4.53
N CYS A 156 -10.59 15.45 -4.17
CA CYS A 156 -11.84 16.21 -4.24
C CYS A 156 -12.03 17.23 -3.10
N PHE A 157 -11.07 17.35 -2.18
CA PHE A 157 -11.12 18.26 -1.04
C PHE A 157 -10.23 19.47 -1.26
N ASN A 158 -10.59 20.59 -0.63
CA ASN A 158 -9.79 21.82 -0.64
C ASN A 158 -8.41 21.66 0.03
N HIS A 159 -8.18 20.55 0.72
CA HIS A 159 -6.93 20.21 1.37
C HIS A 159 -6.49 18.82 0.90
N PRO A 160 -5.25 18.62 0.45
CA PRO A 160 -4.84 17.38 -0.21
C PRO A 160 -4.43 16.27 0.75
N PHE A 161 -3.94 16.57 1.96
CA PHE A 161 -3.27 15.58 2.83
C PHE A 161 -4.03 15.33 4.12
N TRP A 162 -4.33 14.08 4.40
CA TRP A 162 -5.13 13.66 5.55
C TRP A 162 -4.47 12.47 6.24
N ASP A 163 -4.61 12.38 7.55
CA ASP A 163 -4.19 11.19 8.30
C ASP A 163 -5.26 10.09 8.22
N GLU A 164 -4.98 8.96 8.85
CA GLU A 164 -5.88 7.82 8.95
C GLU A 164 -7.16 8.08 9.74
N TYR A 165 -7.25 9.18 10.51
CA TYR A 165 -8.41 9.58 11.31
C TYR A 165 -9.20 10.73 10.66
N ASP A 166 -8.97 11.00 9.38
CA ASP A 166 -9.57 12.11 8.63
C ASP A 166 -9.23 13.51 9.18
N GLN A 167 -8.11 13.66 9.87
CA GLN A 167 -7.57 14.95 10.28
C GLN A 167 -6.65 15.50 9.20
N LYS A 168 -6.59 16.83 9.09
CA LYS A 168 -5.76 17.50 8.08
C LYS A 168 -4.29 17.45 8.49
N ILE A 169 -3.43 17.13 7.52
CA ILE A 169 -1.99 17.24 7.66
C ILE A 169 -1.52 18.50 6.91
N GLU A 170 -1.00 19.49 7.62
CA GLU A 170 -0.61 20.78 7.02
C GLU A 170 0.59 20.64 6.06
N LEU A 171 1.57 19.80 6.42
CA LEU A 171 2.78 19.56 5.63
C LEU A 171 2.64 18.30 4.79
N ARG A 172 3.24 18.30 3.60
CA ARG A 172 3.26 17.10 2.75
C ARG A 172 4.05 15.97 3.46
N PRO A 173 3.44 14.80 3.70
CA PRO A 173 4.14 13.66 4.31
C PRO A 173 5.19 13.04 3.35
N LYS A 174 6.17 12.29 3.89
CA LYS A 174 7.17 11.56 3.09
C LYS A 174 6.47 10.58 2.15
N TYR A 175 5.51 9.83 2.67
CA TYR A 175 4.69 8.90 1.89
C TYR A 175 3.26 9.40 1.73
N LEU A 176 2.71 9.28 0.52
CA LEU A 176 1.35 9.69 0.22
C LEU A 176 0.68 8.62 -0.65
N SER A 177 -0.47 8.11 -0.24
CA SER A 177 -1.25 7.08 -0.96
C SER A 177 -2.72 7.48 -1.13
N ILE A 178 -3.53 6.68 -1.86
CA ILE A 178 -4.90 7.06 -2.25
C ILE A 178 -5.96 6.84 -1.16
N GLY A 179 -5.59 6.35 0.03
CA GLY A 179 -6.52 5.97 1.10
C GLY A 179 -6.67 4.45 1.23
N ALA A 180 -7.92 3.98 1.30
CA ALA A 180 -8.20 2.56 1.45
C ALA A 180 -8.00 1.77 0.17
N THR A 181 -7.37 0.61 0.33
CA THR A 181 -6.92 -0.23 -0.78
C THR A 181 -7.55 -1.61 -0.67
N THR A 182 -8.16 -2.07 -1.77
CA THR A 182 -8.73 -3.43 -1.87
C THR A 182 -7.62 -4.46 -2.10
N VAL A 183 -7.91 -5.75 -1.90
CA VAL A 183 -6.93 -6.82 -2.17
C VAL A 183 -6.42 -6.80 -3.62
N TYR A 184 -7.28 -6.50 -4.58
CA TYR A 184 -6.92 -6.39 -5.99
C TYR A 184 -6.08 -5.15 -6.27
N GLY A 185 -6.46 -4.00 -5.69
CA GLY A 185 -5.67 -2.78 -5.80
C GLY A 185 -4.28 -2.94 -5.18
N LEU A 186 -4.19 -3.60 -4.02
CA LEU A 186 -2.91 -3.87 -3.37
C LEU A 186 -2.03 -4.79 -4.22
N GLY A 187 -2.60 -5.89 -4.71
CA GLY A 187 -1.88 -6.81 -5.59
C GLY A 187 -1.38 -6.14 -6.87
N TYR A 188 -2.21 -5.26 -7.47
CA TYR A 188 -1.82 -4.44 -8.61
C TYR A 188 -0.65 -3.51 -8.27
N CYS A 189 -0.74 -2.73 -7.20
CA CYS A 189 0.33 -1.82 -6.80
C CYS A 189 1.64 -2.56 -6.48
N ILE A 190 1.59 -3.70 -5.79
CA ILE A 190 2.79 -4.52 -5.55
C ILE A 190 3.39 -4.96 -6.89
N THR A 191 2.57 -5.51 -7.79
CA THR A 191 3.03 -5.99 -9.10
C THR A 191 3.66 -4.87 -9.93
N GLN A 192 3.09 -3.65 -9.91
CA GLN A 192 3.70 -2.49 -10.55
C GLN A 192 5.11 -2.21 -10.02
N GLU A 193 5.31 -2.21 -8.70
CA GLU A 193 6.62 -1.99 -8.09
C GLU A 193 7.62 -3.08 -8.43
N LEU A 194 7.18 -4.34 -8.44
CA LEU A 194 8.03 -5.48 -8.82
C LEU A 194 8.51 -5.35 -10.27
N LEU A 195 7.63 -4.96 -11.21
CA LEU A 195 8.01 -4.71 -12.60
C LEU A 195 9.05 -3.59 -12.71
N ILE A 196 8.83 -2.48 -11.99
CA ILE A 196 9.76 -1.33 -12.00
C ILE A 196 11.14 -1.73 -11.46
N ARG A 197 11.19 -2.64 -10.50
CA ARG A 197 12.42 -3.15 -9.88
C ARG A 197 13.06 -4.31 -10.64
N GLY A 198 12.45 -4.78 -11.74
CA GLY A 198 12.96 -5.92 -12.51
C GLY A 198 12.84 -7.26 -11.80
N GLN A 199 11.87 -7.41 -10.90
CA GLN A 199 11.59 -8.62 -10.12
C GLN A 199 10.48 -9.48 -10.76
N LEU A 200 10.09 -9.16 -12.00
CA LEU A 200 9.07 -9.82 -12.83
C LEU A 200 9.42 -9.81 -14.34
#